data_AF-A0A378XHV4-F1
#
_entry.id   AF-A0A378XHV4-F1
#
_cell.length_a   1.000
_cell.length_b   1.000
_cell.length_c   1.000
_cell.angle_alpha   90.00
_cell.angle_beta   90.00
_cell.angle_gamma   90.00
#
_symmetry.space_group_name_H-M   'P 1'
#
loop_
_entity.id
_entity.type
_entity.pdbx_description
1 polymer ?
#
loop_
_entity_poly.entity_id
_entity_poly.type
_entity_poly.pdbx_seq_one_letter_code
_entity_poly.pdbx_strand_id
1 'polypeptide(L)' 'MVADLGTERGVAVDEMESILLRENRPFTVLFRFASPEEVANMCVYVASAQASATTGVALRVEGGIVENIA' A
#
# COMPACT_ATOMS: atom_id res chain seq x y z
N MET A 1 7.50 2.02 -14.65
CA MET A 1 6.82 3.23 -14.16
C MET A 1 7.70 4.04 -13.21
N VAL A 2 7.97 3.60 -11.96
CA VAL A 2 8.82 4.39 -11.04
C VAL A 2 10.28 4.48 -11.52
N ALA A 3 10.84 3.39 -12.03
CA ALA A 3 12.20 3.39 -12.57
C ALA A 3 12.35 4.33 -13.79
N ASP A 4 11.34 4.39 -14.66
CA ASP A 4 11.33 5.29 -15.82
C ASP A 4 11.28 6.75 -15.35
N LEU A 5 10.40 7.07 -14.39
CA LEU A 5 10.31 8.40 -13.76
C LEU A 5 11.61 8.81 -13.04
N GLY A 6 12.29 7.87 -12.37
CA GLY A 6 13.58 8.12 -11.73
C GLY A 6 14.64 8.47 -12.76
N THR A 7 14.65 7.78 -13.89
CA THR A 7 15.54 8.07 -15.03
C THR A 7 15.26 9.46 -15.63
N GLU A 8 13.98 9.81 -15.83
CA GLU A 8 13.58 11.13 -16.33
C GLU A 8 13.95 12.28 -15.39
N ARG A 9 13.83 12.07 -14.07
CA ARG A 9 14.17 13.07 -13.05
C ARG A 9 15.62 13.02 -12.58
N GLY A 10 16.42 12.07 -13.06
CA GLY A 10 17.84 11.92 -12.72
C GLY A 10 18.11 11.51 -11.26
N VAL A 11 17.19 10.75 -10.65
CA VAL A 11 17.27 10.28 -9.25
C VAL A 11 17.26 8.75 -9.19
N ALA A 12 17.75 8.20 -8.09
CA ALA A 12 17.69 6.76 -7.86
C ALA A 12 16.23 6.28 -7.69
N VAL A 13 15.97 4.99 -7.93
CA VAL A 13 14.60 4.45 -7.91
C VAL A 13 13.96 4.57 -6.54
N ASP A 14 14.70 4.27 -5.47
CA ASP A 14 14.29 4.40 -4.07
C ASP A 14 13.99 5.85 -3.67
N GLU A 15 14.78 6.79 -4.17
CA GLU A 15 14.53 8.21 -4.01
C GLU A 15 13.26 8.64 -4.77
N MET A 16 13.06 8.14 -5.99
CA MET A 16 11.86 8.42 -6.77
C MET A 16 10.58 7.87 -6.12
N GLU A 17 10.65 6.69 -5.49
CA GLU A 17 9.53 6.15 -4.70
C GLU A 17 9.14 7.11 -3.59
N SER A 18 10.13 7.59 -2.83
CA SER A 18 9.91 8.55 -1.74
C SER A 18 9.32 9.86 -2.22
N ILE A 19 9.80 10.40 -3.35
CA ILE A 19 9.26 11.60 -3.99
C ILE A 19 7.81 11.37 -4.40
N LEU A 20 7.51 10.26 -5.06
CA LEU A 20 6.17 9.97 -5.57
C LEU A 20 5.14 9.87 -4.44
N LEU A 21 5.52 9.26 -3.31
CA LEU A 21 4.65 9.16 -2.13
C LEU A 21 4.43 10.53 -1.49
N ARG A 22 5.47 11.36 -1.34
CA ARG A 22 5.31 12.74 -0.81
C ARG A 22 4.43 13.61 -1.70
N GLU A 23 4.60 13.52 -3.02
CA GLU A 23 3.85 14.35 -3.98
C GLU A 23 2.40 13.90 -4.13
N ASN A 24 2.14 12.57 -4.18
CA ASN A 24 0.84 12.04 -4.62
C ASN A 24 0.06 11.32 -3.53
N ARG A 25 0.72 10.86 -2.46
CA ARG A 25 0.11 10.10 -1.36
C ARG A 25 0.61 10.61 0.00
N PRO A 26 0.55 11.93 0.27
CA PRO A 26 1.19 12.54 1.44
C PRO A 26 0.68 12.01 2.78
N PHE A 27 -0.53 11.44 2.81
CA PHE A 27 -1.17 10.90 4.02
C PHE A 27 -0.95 9.40 4.23
N THR A 28 -0.21 8.72 3.35
CA THR A 28 0.12 7.30 3.59
C THR A 28 0.97 7.15 4.85
N VAL A 29 0.54 6.26 5.75
CA VAL A 29 1.29 5.96 6.98
C VAL A 29 2.44 4.99 6.70
N LEU A 30 2.27 4.09 5.74
CA LEU A 30 3.25 3.05 5.40
C LEU A 30 4.53 3.63 4.78
N PHE A 31 4.42 4.75 4.07
CA PHE A 31 5.52 5.52 3.48
C PHE A 31 6.50 4.70 2.61
N ARG A 32 5.99 3.62 2.02
CA ARG A 32 6.62 2.81 0.97
C ARG A 32 5.53 2.15 0.16
N PHE A 33 5.88 1.54 -0.97
CA PHE A 33 4.97 0.65 -1.67
C PHE A 33 4.70 -0.60 -0.84
N ALA A 34 3.43 -0.99 -0.79
CA ALA A 34 3.03 -2.29 -0.27
C ALA A 34 3.43 -3.38 -1.27
N SER A 35 3.84 -4.54 -0.78
CA SER A 35 4.15 -5.69 -1.61
C SER A 35 2.89 -6.54 -1.88
N PRO A 36 2.87 -7.31 -2.99
CA PRO A 36 1.78 -8.26 -3.24
C PRO A 36 1.57 -9.27 -2.11
N GLU A 37 2.63 -9.68 -1.42
CA GLU A 37 2.59 -10.61 -0.29
C GLU A 37 1.82 -10.03 0.90
N GLU A 38 1.89 -8.72 1.14
CA GLU A 38 1.12 -8.06 2.21
C GLU A 38 -0.39 -8.16 1.96
N VAL A 39 -0.82 -8.07 0.69
CA VAL A 39 -2.22 -8.32 0.29
C VAL A 39 -2.57 -9.80 0.42
N ALA A 40 -1.69 -10.69 -0.06
CA ALA A 40 -1.91 -12.13 0.01
C ALA A 40 -2.05 -12.63 1.46
N ASN A 41 -1.27 -12.10 2.40
CA ASN A 41 -1.37 -12.44 3.82
C ASN A 41 -2.76 -12.11 4.39
N MET A 42 -3.35 -10.97 4.01
CA MET A 42 -4.73 -10.65 4.39
C MET A 42 -5.71 -11.65 3.79
N CYS A 43 -5.55 -12.02 2.51
CA CYS A 43 -6.40 -13.04 1.88
C CYS A 43 -6.33 -14.38 2.61
N VAL A 44 -5.12 -14.85 2.98
CA VAL A 44 -4.93 -16.08 3.74
C VAL A 44 -5.62 -16.00 5.10
N TYR A 45 -5.46 -14.89 5.83
CA TYR A 45 -6.14 -14.68 7.10
C TYR A 45 -7.67 -14.75 6.95
N VAL A 46 -8.23 -14.04 5.97
CA VAL A 46 -9.69 -13.97 5.77
C VAL A 46 -10.28 -15.29 5.30
N ALA A 47 -9.53 -16.11 4.57
CA ALA A 47 -9.95 -17.46 4.17
C ALA A 47 -9.87 -18.50 5.31
N SER A 48 -9.26 -18.14 6.45
CA SER A 48 -9.02 -19.07 7.57
C SER A 48 -10.20 -19.15 8.54
N ALA A 49 -10.21 -20.20 9.38
CA ALA A 49 -11.24 -20.37 10.42
C ALA A 49 -11.21 -19.24 11.48
N GLN A 50 -10.06 -18.59 11.64
CA GLN A 50 -9.84 -17.49 12.57
C GLN A 50 -10.66 -16.24 12.19
N ALA A 51 -11.03 -16.09 10.92
CA ALA A 51 -11.85 -14.99 10.42
C ALA A 51 -13.34 -15.36 10.29
N SER A 52 -13.82 -16.41 10.98
CA SER A 52 -15.19 -16.94 10.81
C SER A 52 -16.33 -15.94 11.06
N ALA A 53 -16.09 -14.87 11.82
CA ALA A 53 -17.04 -13.79 12.06
C ALA A 53 -16.85 -12.55 11.16
N THR A 54 -15.86 -12.55 10.26
CA THR A 54 -15.59 -11.45 9.33
C THR A 54 -16.28 -11.72 8.00
N THR A 55 -17.42 -11.08 7.76
CA THR A 55 -18.23 -11.29 6.54
C THR A 55 -18.93 -10.01 6.10
N GLY A 56 -19.22 -9.89 4.80
CA GLY A 56 -20.01 -8.78 4.23
C GLY A 56 -19.34 -7.40 4.25
N VAL A 57 -18.01 -7.34 4.39
CA VAL A 57 -17.26 -6.09 4.55
C VAL A 57 -16.08 -6.00 3.57
N ALA A 58 -15.69 -4.77 3.22
CA ALA A 58 -14.44 -4.49 2.50
C ALA A 58 -13.28 -4.33 3.51
N LEU A 59 -12.21 -5.11 3.33
CA LEU A 59 -11.01 -5.03 4.17
C LEU A 59 -9.92 -4.24 3.44
N ARG A 60 -9.35 -3.26 4.12
CA ARG A 60 -8.37 -2.32 3.56
C ARG A 60 -6.95 -2.87 3.77
N VAL A 61 -6.18 -2.95 2.68
CA VAL A 61 -4.74 -3.27 2.68
C VAL A 61 -4.01 -2.25 1.81
N GLU A 62 -3.91 -1.02 2.30
CA GLU A 62 -3.45 0.12 1.50
C GLU A 62 -2.35 0.96 2.16
N GLY A 63 -2.02 0.70 3.42
CA GLY A 63 -0.96 1.43 4.13
C GLY A 63 -1.39 2.75 4.81
N GLY A 64 -2.68 2.95 5.10
CA GLY A 64 -3.20 4.09 5.85
C GLY A 64 -3.49 5.36 5.03
N ILE A 65 -3.70 5.22 3.72
CA ILE A 65 -4.09 6.25 2.76
C ILE A 65 -5.49 6.80 3.07
N VAL A 66 -6.43 5.97 3.53
CA VAL A 66 -7.78 6.46 3.90
C VAL A 66 -7.74 7.02 5.31
N GLU A 67 -7.83 8.34 5.43
CA GLU A 67 -7.74 9.08 6.70
C GLU A 67 -9.00 9.01 7.59
N ASN A 68 -9.94 8.12 7.26
CA ASN A 68 -11.20 7.99 7.99
C ASN A 68 -11.57 6.52 8.25
N ILE A 69 -12.17 6.29 9.42
CA ILE A 69 -12.69 5.00 9.89
C ILE A 69 -14.16 4.77 9.55
N ALA A 70 -14.87 5.81 9.09
CA ALA A 70 -16.27 5.73 8.67
C ALA A 70 -16.45 5.05 7.29
#